data_AF-A0A7J3WEM1-F1
#
_entry.id   AF-A0A7J3WEM1-F1
#
_cell.length_a   1.000
_cell.length_b   1.000
_cell.length_c   1.000
_cell.angle_alpha   90.00
_cell.angle_beta   90.00
_cell.angle_gamma   90.00
#
_symmetry.space_group_name_H-M   'P 1'
#
loop_
_entity.id
_entity.type
_entity.pdbx_description
1 polymer ?
#
loop_
_entity_poly.entity_id
_entity_poly.type
_entity_poly.pdbx_seq_one_letter_code
_entity_poly.pdbx_strand_id
1 'polypeptide(L)'
;MPRLRNKRVALRLVRLLGDLLASELPQVKGREFVVGAAEYRALYRRVSPNSRLRDLTSMAIQSFSQPVIETPRWVLEVLDNKKPVLKLRVKTP
;
A
#
# COMPACT_ATOMS: atom_id res chain seq x y z
N MET A 1 21.02 -2.23 5.87
CA MET A 1 19.56 -2.18 5.66
C MET A 1 18.85 -2.83 6.84
N PRO A 2 17.81 -2.20 7.44
CA PRO A 2 17.06 -2.82 8.52
C PRO A 2 16.29 -4.01 7.96
N ARG A 3 16.59 -5.22 8.47
CA ARG A 3 15.91 -6.44 8.03
C ARG A 3 14.51 -6.45 8.62
N LEU A 4 13.50 -6.28 7.78
CA LEU A 4 12.10 -6.43 8.16
C LEU A 4 11.89 -7.94 8.46
N ARG A 5 12.07 -8.35 9.71
CA ARG A 5 12.04 -9.78 10.11
C ARG A 5 10.66 -10.29 10.47
N ASN A 6 9.70 -9.39 10.71
CA ASN A 6 8.42 -9.73 11.30
C ASN A 6 7.26 -9.52 10.30
N LYS A 7 6.64 -10.62 9.87
CA LYS A 7 5.47 -10.63 8.97
C LYS A 7 4.28 -9.83 9.51
N ARG A 8 4.06 -9.79 10.84
CA ARG A 8 2.98 -9.00 11.46
C ARG A 8 3.23 -7.50 11.31
N VAL A 9 4.48 -7.07 11.44
CA VAL A 9 4.87 -5.66 11.23
C VAL A 9 4.73 -5.29 9.76
N ALA A 10 5.15 -6.19 8.85
CA ALA A 10 4.98 -6.00 7.41
C ALA A 10 3.50 -5.80 7.03
N LEU A 11 2.63 -6.71 7.48
CA LEU A 11 1.18 -6.61 7.26
C LEU A 11 0.59 -5.31 7.84
N ARG A 12 1.03 -4.89 9.02
CA ARG A 12 0.59 -3.63 9.62
C ARG A 12 0.99 -2.42 8.76
N LEU A 13 2.20 -2.41 8.23
CA LEU A 13 2.69 -1.34 7.35
C LEU A 13 1.90 -1.27 6.04
N VAL A 14 1.60 -2.43 5.43
CA VAL A 14 0.80 -2.47 4.19
C VAL A 14 -0.67 -2.12 4.45
N ARG A 15 -1.23 -2.49 5.61
CA ARG A 15 -2.58 -2.03 6.01
C ARG A 15 -2.64 -0.53 6.18
N LEU A 16 -1.66 0.06 6.87
CA LEU A 16 -1.55 1.51 7.03
C LEU A 16 -1.51 2.21 5.66
N LEU A 17 -0.75 1.66 4.71
CA LEU A 17 -0.76 2.15 3.33
C LEU A 17 -2.14 2.10 2.69
N GLY A 18 -2.84 0.95 2.76
CA GLY A 18 -4.18 0.84 2.18
C GLY A 18 -5.19 1.81 2.80
N ASP A 19 -5.14 2.01 4.12
CA ASP A 19 -5.99 2.98 4.82
C ASP A 19 -5.73 4.42 4.37
N LEU A 20 -4.46 4.78 4.22
CA LEU A 20 -4.02 6.10 3.75
C LEU A 20 -4.43 6.38 2.31
N LEU A 21 -4.25 5.39 1.42
CA LEU A 21 -4.68 5.52 0.03
C LEU A 21 -6.20 5.62 -0.08
N ALA A 22 -6.93 4.85 0.74
CA ALA A 22 -8.38 4.91 0.77
C ALA A 22 -8.89 6.27 1.28
N SER A 23 -8.18 6.93 2.22
CA SER A 23 -8.56 8.26 2.72
C SER A 23 -8.29 9.40 1.75
N GLU A 24 -7.30 9.27 0.87
CA GLU A 24 -6.93 10.26 -0.16
C GLU A 24 -7.76 10.12 -1.44
N LEU A 25 -8.51 9.02 -1.60
CA LEU A 25 -9.34 8.75 -2.78
C LEU A 25 -10.87 8.81 -2.53
N PRO A 26 -11.41 9.71 -1.68
CA PRO A 26 -12.83 9.71 -1.33
C PRO A 26 -13.72 10.11 -2.52
N GLN A 27 -13.15 10.80 -3.53
CA GLN A 27 -13.88 11.25 -4.72
C GLN A 27 -14.07 10.17 -5.78
N VAL A 28 -13.55 8.97 -5.55
CA VAL A 28 -13.53 7.92 -6.59
C VAL A 28 -13.97 6.56 -6.05
N LYS A 29 -14.90 6.62 -5.09
CA LYS A 29 -15.59 5.45 -4.53
C LYS A 29 -16.13 4.57 -5.66
N GLY A 30 -15.87 3.26 -5.58
CA GLY A 30 -16.32 2.28 -6.56
C GLY A 30 -15.43 2.11 -7.80
N ARG A 31 -14.34 2.87 -7.95
CA ARG A 31 -13.36 2.64 -9.04
C ARG A 31 -12.12 1.89 -8.55
N GLU A 32 -11.54 1.15 -9.48
CA GLU A 32 -10.24 0.50 -9.30
C GLU A 32 -9.12 1.49 -9.65
N PHE A 33 -8.05 1.45 -8.86
CA PHE A 33 -6.90 2.30 -9.03
C PHE A 33 -5.65 1.47 -9.12
N VAL A 34 -4.93 1.60 -10.23
CA VAL A 34 -3.60 1.05 -10.35
C VAL A 34 -2.61 2.15 -10.00
N VAL A 35 -1.85 1.92 -8.94
CA VAL A 35 -0.78 2.78 -8.46
C VAL A 35 0.53 2.14 -8.90
N GLY A 36 1.20 2.77 -9.86
CA GLY A 36 2.53 2.37 -10.27
C GLY A 36 3.59 2.81 -9.26
N ALA A 37 4.84 2.42 -9.49
CA ALA A 37 5.94 2.73 -8.58
C ALA A 37 6.19 4.25 -8.42
N ALA A 38 5.89 5.07 -9.44
CA ALA A 38 6.04 6.52 -9.40
C ALA A 38 4.91 7.16 -8.58
N GLU A 39 3.66 6.80 -8.85
CA GLU A 39 2.51 7.28 -8.06
C GLU A 39 2.63 6.83 -6.60
N TYR A 40 3.05 5.58 -6.37
CA TYR A 40 3.31 5.05 -5.02
C TYR A 40 4.29 5.95 -4.26
N ARG A 41 5.41 6.33 -4.88
CA ARG A 41 6.39 7.24 -4.27
C ARG A 41 5.81 8.62 -4.02
N ALA A 42 5.00 9.15 -4.94
CA ALA A 42 4.39 10.47 -4.82
C ALA A 42 3.33 10.51 -3.70
N LEU A 43 2.45 9.52 -3.65
CA LEU A 43 1.44 9.32 -2.61
C LEU A 43 2.11 9.16 -1.25
N TYR A 44 3.19 8.36 -1.16
CA TYR A 44 3.91 8.21 0.09
C TYR A 44 4.51 9.51 0.59
N ARG A 45 5.09 10.35 -0.29
CA ARG A 45 5.63 11.66 0.12
C ARG A 45 4.56 12.58 0.69
N ARG A 46 3.33 12.52 0.17
CA ARG A 46 2.21 13.34 0.65
C ARG A 46 1.76 12.91 2.03
N VAL A 47 1.72 11.61 2.27
CA VAL A 47 1.11 11.05 3.49
C VAL A 47 2.11 10.80 4.62
N SER A 48 3.36 10.45 4.28
CA SER A 48 4.43 10.28 5.24
C SER A 48 5.74 10.81 4.67
N PRO A 49 6.09 12.09 4.97
CA PRO A 49 7.33 12.69 4.48
C PRO A 49 8.60 12.00 5.01
N ASN A 50 8.48 11.09 5.98
CA ASN A 50 9.58 10.35 6.54
C ASN A 50 10.03 9.21 5.59
N SER A 51 11.22 9.36 5.00
CA SER A 51 11.79 8.41 4.02
C SER A 51 11.82 6.97 4.53
N ARG A 52 12.03 6.79 5.83
CA ARG A 52 12.13 5.47 6.47
C ARG A 52 10.83 4.67 6.40
N LEU A 53 9.66 5.29 6.53
CA LEU A 53 8.38 4.56 6.51
C LEU A 53 8.07 4.01 5.12
N ARG A 54 8.37 4.80 4.08
CA ARG A 54 8.28 4.40 2.67
C ARG A 54 9.18 3.21 2.36
N ASP A 55 10.43 3.27 2.80
CA ASP A 55 11.39 2.20 2.54
C ASP A 55 10.95 0.90 3.24
N LEU A 56 10.45 1.01 4.49
CA LEU A 56 9.92 -0.13 5.23
C LEU A 56 8.65 -0.72 4.59
N THR A 57 7.75 0.08 4.02
CA THR A 57 6.57 -0.44 3.30
C THR A 57 6.95 -1.06 1.97
N SER A 58 7.88 -0.45 1.23
CA SER A 58 8.39 -1.03 -0.02
C SER A 58 9.02 -2.39 0.25
N MET A 59 9.83 -2.50 1.31
CA MET A 59 10.36 -3.78 1.77
C MET A 59 9.27 -4.75 2.21
N ALA A 60 8.23 -4.28 2.90
CA ALA A 60 7.10 -5.11 3.32
C ALA A 60 6.34 -5.70 2.12
N ILE A 61 6.10 -4.90 1.08
CA ILE A 61 5.49 -5.36 -0.17
C ILE A 61 6.42 -6.38 -0.86
N GLN A 62 7.70 -6.05 -1.02
CA GLN A 62 8.68 -6.92 -1.68
C GLN A 62 8.89 -8.27 -0.99
N SER A 63 8.90 -8.28 0.35
CA SER A 63 9.34 -9.44 1.14
C SER A 63 8.19 -10.24 1.75
N PHE A 64 6.99 -9.65 1.89
CA PHE A 64 5.87 -10.25 2.63
C PHE A 64 4.51 -10.08 1.93
N SER A 65 4.47 -9.71 0.65
CA SER A 65 3.20 -9.55 -0.07
C SER A 65 2.37 -10.83 0.01
N GLN A 66 1.24 -10.75 0.72
CA GLN A 66 0.08 -11.48 0.25
C GLN A 66 -0.38 -10.80 -1.04
N PRO A 67 -0.74 -11.57 -2.08
CA PRO A 67 -1.12 -11.00 -3.36
C PRO A 67 -2.34 -10.08 -3.22
N VAL A 68 -3.23 -10.37 -2.26
CA VAL A 68 -4.41 -9.56 -1.97
C VAL A 68 -4.55 -9.36 -0.46
N ILE A 69 -4.81 -8.12 -0.06
CA ILE A 69 -5.17 -7.72 1.30
C ILE A 69 -6.53 -7.06 1.23
N GLU A 70 -7.49 -7.62 1.94
CA GLU A 70 -8.86 -7.15 1.95
C GLU A 70 -9.24 -6.64 3.33
N THR A 71 -9.96 -5.52 3.35
CA THR A 71 -10.62 -4.96 4.53
C THR A 71 -12.09 -4.68 4.20
N PRO A 72 -12.93 -4.35 5.20
CA PRO A 72 -14.29 -3.91 4.94
C PRO A 72 -14.39 -2.63 4.08
N ARG A 73 -13.34 -1.80 4.05
CA ARG A 73 -13.35 -0.49 3.37
C ARG A 73 -12.65 -0.51 2.01
N TRP A 74 -11.73 -1.44 1.79
CA TRP A 74 -10.93 -1.47 0.56
C TRP A 74 -10.29 -2.84 0.33
N VAL A 75 -9.88 -3.09 -0.90
CA VAL A 75 -9.06 -4.23 -1.32
C VAL A 75 -7.78 -3.69 -1.94
N LEU A 76 -6.62 -4.19 -1.53
CA LEU A 76 -5.31 -3.88 -2.09
C LEU A 76 -4.70 -5.16 -2.64
N GLU A 77 -4.46 -5.17 -3.93
CA GLU A 77 -3.79 -6.26 -4.64
C GLU A 77 -2.39 -5.81 -5.06
N VAL A 78 -1.41 -6.68 -4.87
CA VAL A 78 -0.02 -6.46 -5.29
C VAL A 78 0.17 -7.13 -6.64
N LEU A 79 0.19 -6.33 -7.71
CA LEU A 79 0.34 -6.83 -9.08
C LEU A 79 1.79 -7.17 -9.42
N ASP A 80 2.74 -6.40 -8.90
CA ASP A 80 4.17 -6.66 -9.01
C ASP A 80 4.83 -6.29 -7.68
N ASN A 81 5.53 -7.24 -7.08
CA ASN A 81 6.24 -7.04 -5.82
C ASN A 81 7.68 -6.55 -6.01
N LYS A 82 8.32 -6.82 -7.17
CA LYS A 82 9.69 -6.35 -7.48
C LYS A 82 9.68 -4.87 -7.79
N LYS A 83 8.73 -4.44 -8.63
CA LYS A 83 8.40 -3.04 -8.89
C LYS A 83 7.03 -2.81 -8.26
N PRO A 84 6.92 -2.18 -7.09
CA PRO A 84 5.65 -2.11 -6.35
C PRO A 84 4.57 -1.44 -7.21
N VAL A 85 3.74 -2.28 -7.83
CA VAL A 85 2.53 -1.91 -8.57
C VAL A 85 1.38 -2.48 -7.78
N LEU A 86 0.49 -1.59 -7.36
CA LEU A 86 -0.59 -1.90 -6.44
C LEU A 86 -1.91 -1.57 -7.11
N LYS A 87 -2.89 -2.45 -6.98
CA LYS A 87 -4.26 -2.20 -7.37
C LYS A 87 -5.10 -2.00 -6.13
N LEU A 88 -5.66 -0.81 -5.93
CA LEU A 88 -6.55 -0.50 -4.82
C LEU A 88 -7.99 -0.36 -5.33
N ARG A 89 -8.93 -0.99 -4.63
CA ARG A 89 -10.37 -0.81 -4.83
C ARG A 89 -11.00 -0.36 -3.51
N VAL A 90 -11.55 0.83 -3.48
CA VAL A 90 -12.28 1.34 -2.29
C VAL A 90 -13.71 0.84 -2.36
N LYS A 91 -14.16 0.12 -1.32
CA LYS A 91 -15.53 -0.38 -1.20
C LYS A 91 -16.44 0.77 -0.79
N THR A 92 -17.61 0.84 -1.42
CA THR A 92 -18.69 1.68 -0.95
C THR A 92 -19.26 1.03 0.32
N PRO A 93 -19.51 1.80 1.40
CA PRO A 93 -20.20 1.27 2.57
C PRO A 93 -21.59 0.72 2.23
#